data_AF-A0A7S3S9F4-F1
#
_entry.id   AF-A0A7S3S9F4-F1
#
_cell.length_a   1.000
_cell.length_b   1.000
_cell.length_c   1.000
_cell.angle_alpha   90.00
_cell.angle_beta   90.00
_cell.angle_gamma   90.00
#
_symmetry.space_group_name_H-M   'P 1'
#
loop_
_entity.id
_entity.type
_entity.pdbx_description
1 polymer ?
#
loop_
_entity_poly.entity_id
_entity_poly.type
_entity_poly.pdbx_seq_one_letter_code
_entity_poly.pdbx_strand_id
1 'polypeptide(L)'
;NEAIGHAIAAAADRGVPRSELFVTSKLGPRFFSGLSPEVELKLMLQQLGLDYLDLVLLHHPEGIGGMIGKCANGTAAECRANAWVKLSALRAQGLIRNLGVSNFQ
;
A
#
# COMPACT_ATOMS: atom_id res chain seq x y z
N ASN A 1 -10.28 -5.55 -1.59
CA ASN A 1 -10.56 -4.21 -2.15
C ASN A 1 -11.54 -4.21 -3.32
N GLU A 2 -12.06 -5.36 -3.78
CA GLU A 2 -12.89 -5.47 -4.99
C GLU A 2 -14.18 -4.63 -4.96
N ALA A 3 -14.92 -4.65 -3.85
CA ALA A 3 -16.14 -3.83 -3.73
C ALA A 3 -15.85 -2.32 -3.88
N ILE A 4 -14.68 -1.86 -3.42
CA ILE A 4 -14.25 -0.46 -3.57
C ILE A 4 -13.88 -0.19 -5.03
N GLY A 5 -13.19 -1.13 -5.70
CA GLY A 5 -12.88 -1.04 -7.12
C GLY A 5 -14.14 -0.91 -7.98
N HIS A 6 -15.17 -1.72 -7.72
CA HIS A 6 -16.45 -1.59 -8.41
C HIS A 6 -17.11 -0.22 -8.20
N ALA A 7 -17.03 0.34 -6.98
CA ALA A 7 -17.56 1.67 -6.71
C ALA A 7 -16.80 2.77 -7.46
N ILE A 8 -15.47 2.66 -7.56
CA ILE A 8 -14.64 3.59 -8.33
C ILE A 8 -14.98 3.50 -9.83
N ALA A 9 -15.11 2.29 -10.37
CA ALA A 9 -15.52 2.08 -11.77
C ALA A 9 -16.89 2.69 -12.06
N ALA A 10 -17.87 2.46 -11.18
CA ALA A 10 -19.21 3.05 -11.31
C ALA A 10 -19.21 4.59 -11.22
N ALA A 11 -18.28 5.19 -10.47
CA ALA A 11 -18.10 6.64 -10.46
C ALA A 11 -17.51 7.16 -11.77
N ALA A 12 -16.54 6.43 -12.34
CA ALA A 12 -15.97 6.74 -13.65
C ALA A 12 -17.01 6.65 -14.78
N ASP A 13 -17.88 5.64 -14.77
CA ASP A 13 -19.00 5.51 -15.72
C ASP A 13 -20.00 6.67 -15.65
N ARG A 14 -20.06 7.37 -14.50
CA ARG A 14 -20.88 8.57 -14.28
C ARG A 14 -20.13 9.87 -14.56
N GLY A 15 -18.92 9.79 -15.11
CA GLY A 15 -18.13 10.94 -15.54
C GLY A 15 -17.23 11.54 -14.47
N VAL A 16 -17.01 10.90 -13.31
CA VAL A 16 -16.04 11.36 -12.32
C VAL A 16 -14.62 10.97 -12.78
N PRO A 17 -13.74 11.92 -13.12
CA PRO A 17 -12.40 11.60 -13.57
C PRO A 17 -11.55 11.04 -12.42
N ARG A 18 -10.67 10.07 -12.72
CA ARG A 18 -9.78 9.45 -11.72
C ARG A 18 -8.95 10.48 -10.95
N SER A 19 -8.57 11.59 -11.59
CA SER A 19 -7.79 12.68 -10.98
C SER A 19 -8.52 13.47 -9.90
N GLU A 20 -9.86 13.39 -9.82
CA GLU A 20 -10.66 14.00 -8.76
C GLU A 20 -10.82 13.09 -7.54
N LEU A 21 -10.42 11.82 -7.65
CA LEU A 21 -10.43 10.87 -6.54
C LEU A 21 -9.04 10.82 -5.89
N PHE A 22 -9.02 10.84 -4.56
CA PHE A 22 -7.81 10.59 -3.79
C PHE A 22 -7.91 9.24 -3.09
N VAL A 23 -7.21 8.23 -3.60
CA VAL A 23 -7.29 6.85 -3.12
C VAL A 23 -6.07 6.52 -2.27
N THR A 24 -6.33 6.23 -0.98
CA THR A 24 -5.30 5.82 -0.02
C THR A 24 -5.42 4.33 0.28
N SER A 25 -4.29 3.62 0.26
CA SER A 25 -4.21 2.25 0.79
C SER A 25 -3.08 2.11 1.82
N LYS A 26 -3.04 0.97 2.52
CA LYS A 26 -2.09 0.75 3.62
C LYS A 26 -1.39 -0.60 3.47
N LEU A 27 -0.06 -0.58 3.47
CA LEU A 27 0.76 -1.78 3.46
C LEU A 27 0.80 -2.39 4.86
N GLY A 28 0.30 -3.62 4.99
CA GLY A 28 0.32 -4.36 6.24
C GLY A 28 1.73 -4.89 6.61
N PRO A 29 2.04 -5.07 7.91
CA PRO A 29 3.39 -5.47 8.35
C PRO A 29 3.87 -6.83 7.83
N ARG A 30 2.96 -7.75 7.48
CA ARG A 30 3.30 -9.04 6.85
C ARG A 30 4.07 -8.90 5.52
N PHE A 31 3.97 -7.74 4.88
CA PHE A 31 4.66 -7.43 3.62
C PHE A 31 5.97 -6.67 3.81
N PHE A 32 6.44 -6.46 5.04
CA PHE A 32 7.72 -5.78 5.26
C PHE A 32 8.92 -6.69 4.97
N SER A 33 8.71 -8.01 4.96
CA SER A 33 9.81 -8.98 4.85
C SER A 33 9.45 -10.27 4.13
N GLY A 34 8.31 -10.88 4.49
CA GLY A 34 7.94 -12.22 4.04
C GLY A 34 7.39 -12.20 2.62
N LEU A 35 6.35 -11.39 2.40
CA LEU A 35 5.80 -11.11 1.08
C LEU A 35 6.33 -9.76 0.59
N SER A 36 6.55 -9.61 -0.72
CA SER A 36 7.08 -8.35 -1.26
C SER A 36 6.03 -7.23 -1.22
N PRO A 37 6.37 -6.00 -0.80
CA PRO A 37 5.51 -4.82 -0.95
C PRO A 37 4.96 -4.63 -2.36
N GLU A 38 5.73 -5.03 -3.38
CA GLU A 38 5.34 -4.95 -4.78
C GLU A 38 4.21 -5.92 -5.13
N VAL A 39 4.18 -7.11 -4.53
CA VAL A 39 3.11 -8.09 -4.74
C VAL A 39 1.80 -7.55 -4.16
N GLU A 40 1.85 -7.02 -2.93
CA GLU A 40 0.65 -6.43 -2.33
C GLU A 40 0.19 -5.19 -3.10
N LEU A 41 1.10 -4.33 -3.55
CA LEU A 41 0.72 -3.15 -4.35
C LEU A 41 0.01 -3.56 -5.64
N LYS A 42 0.57 -4.52 -6.39
CA LYS A 42 -0.06 -5.04 -7.62
C LYS A 42 -1.44 -5.63 -7.34
N LEU A 43 -1.58 -6.40 -6.27
CA LEU A 43 -2.88 -6.93 -5.86
C LEU A 43 -3.88 -5.82 -5.50
N MET A 44 -3.45 -4.80 -4.75
CA MET A 44 -4.29 -3.65 -4.41
C MET A 44 -4.75 -2.90 -5.66
N LEU A 45 -3.85 -2.60 -6.59
CA LEU A 45 -4.13 -1.93 -7.85
C LEU A 45 -5.11 -2.75 -8.70
N GLN A 46 -4.86 -4.06 -8.85
CA GLN A 46 -5.74 -4.98 -9.57
C GLN A 46 -7.15 -5.01 -8.96
N GLN A 47 -7.27 -5.20 -7.64
CA GLN A 47 -8.58 -5.25 -6.97
C GLN A 47 -9.33 -3.92 -7.01
N LEU A 48 -8.60 -2.80 -7.07
CA LEU A 48 -9.20 -1.47 -7.18
C LEU A 48 -9.48 -1.07 -8.63
N GLY A 49 -8.94 -1.79 -9.62
CA GLY A 49 -9.01 -1.41 -11.03
C GLY A 49 -8.28 -0.11 -11.33
N LEU A 50 -7.13 0.14 -10.70
CA LEU A 50 -6.37 1.39 -10.81
C LEU A 50 -4.94 1.15 -11.31
N ASP A 51 -4.39 2.14 -12.01
CA ASP A 51 -2.98 2.14 -12.42
C ASP A 51 -2.03 2.70 -11.35
N TYR A 52 -2.55 3.54 -10.45
CA TYR A 52 -1.79 4.13 -9.35
C TYR A 52 -2.64 4.42 -8.11
N LEU A 53 -1.97 4.51 -6.96
CA LEU A 53 -2.52 5.02 -5.69
C LEU A 53 -1.98 6.41 -5.37
N ASP A 54 -2.82 7.26 -4.80
CA ASP A 54 -2.45 8.61 -4.42
C ASP A 54 -1.57 8.62 -3.16
N LEU A 55 -1.85 7.71 -2.23
CA LEU A 55 -1.10 7.55 -0.99
C LEU A 55 -1.02 6.09 -0.57
N VAL A 56 0.19 5.64 -0.25
CA VAL A 56 0.41 4.35 0.43
C VAL A 56 1.07 4.60 1.79
N LEU A 57 0.46 4.05 2.84
CA LEU A 57 0.96 4.15 4.21
C LEU A 57 1.56 2.82 4.68
N LEU A 58 2.69 2.85 5.38
CA LEU A 58 3.03 1.73 6.27
C LEU A 58 2.00 1.72 7.42
N HIS A 59 1.18 0.68 7.51
CA HIS A 59 -0.02 0.71 8.35
C HIS A 59 0.28 0.71 9.86
N HIS A 60 1.29 -0.04 10.29
CA HIS A 60 1.69 -0.15 11.70
C HIS A 60 3.18 -0.50 11.76
N PRO A 61 3.95 -0.04 12.76
CA PRO A 61 5.38 -0.34 12.82
C PRO A 61 5.69 -1.81 13.14
N GLU A 62 4.85 -2.49 13.93
CA GLU A 62 5.12 -3.85 14.45
C GLU A 62 3.89 -4.80 14.42
N GLY A 63 2.82 -4.40 13.74
CA GLY A 63 1.54 -5.14 13.74
C GLY A 63 0.74 -5.01 15.03
N ILE A 64 -0.43 -5.65 15.08
CA ILE A 64 -1.31 -5.65 16.25
C ILE A 64 -0.84 -6.77 17.19
N GLY A 65 -0.35 -6.40 18.37
CA GLY A 65 0.09 -7.34 19.42
C GLY A 65 1.30 -8.21 19.06
N GLY A 66 2.14 -7.80 18.10
CA GLY A 66 3.28 -8.60 17.61
C GLY A 66 2.91 -9.89 16.87
N MET A 67 1.60 -10.12 16.63
CA MET A 67 1.09 -11.34 15.99
C MET A 67 1.02 -11.23 14.47
N ILE A 68 0.97 -10.02 13.91
CA ILE A 68 0.81 -9.80 12.46
C ILE A 68 2.10 -9.20 11.90
N GLY A 69 2.93 -10.01 11.26
CA GLY A 69 4.10 -9.55 10.51
C GLY A 69 5.38 -9.45 11.34
N LYS A 70 5.75 -10.53 12.04
CA LYS A 70 7.14 -10.67 12.50
C LYS A 70 8.07 -10.55 11.29
N CYS A 71 9.07 -9.68 11.42
CA CYS A 71 10.17 -9.58 10.46
C CYS A 71 10.80 -10.97 10.34
N ALA A 72 10.66 -11.57 9.15
CA ALA A 72 11.11 -12.94 8.91
C ALA A 72 12.64 -13.04 8.98
N ASN A 73 13.33 -12.00 8.51
CA ASN A 73 14.79 -11.90 8.48
C ASN A 73 15.21 -10.52 9.02
N GLY A 74 15.70 -10.47 10.25
CA GLY A 74 16.21 -9.24 10.90
C GLY A 74 15.28 -8.65 11.96
N THR A 75 15.55 -7.40 12.31
CA THR A 75 14.80 -6.59 13.26
C THR A 75 13.59 -5.92 12.60
N ALA A 76 12.58 -5.57 13.39
CA ALA A 76 11.41 -4.83 12.88
C ALA A 76 11.81 -3.52 12.17
N ALA A 77 12.86 -2.83 12.65
CA ALA A 77 13.39 -1.62 12.03
C ALA A 77 13.96 -1.89 10.63
N GLU A 78 14.77 -2.94 10.46
CA GLU A 78 15.34 -3.31 9.15
C GLU A 78 14.24 -3.68 8.16
N CYS A 79 13.24 -4.44 8.59
CA CYS A 79 12.11 -4.79 7.75
C CYS A 79 11.29 -3.57 7.32
N ARG A 80 11.04 -2.62 8.22
CA ARG A 80 10.39 -1.34 7.86
C ARG A 80 11.23 -0.54 6.86
N ALA A 81 12.55 -0.44 7.08
CA ALA A 81 13.46 0.26 6.17
C ALA A 81 13.45 -0.38 4.78
N ASN A 82 13.51 -1.71 4.70
CA ASN A 82 13.42 -2.46 3.45
C ASN A 82 12.07 -2.23 2.75
N ALA A 83 10.95 -2.25 3.48
CA ALA A 83 9.64 -1.94 2.95
C ALA A 83 9.59 -0.53 2.37
N TRP A 84 10.15 0.46 3.08
CA TRP A 84 10.21 1.85 2.65
C TRP A 84 11.02 2.03 1.36
N VAL A 85 12.18 1.39 1.24
CA VAL A 85 13.00 1.41 0.02
C VAL A 85 12.21 0.85 -1.18
N LYS A 86 11.55 -0.29 -1.00
CA LYS A 86 10.74 -0.91 -2.06
C LYS A 86 9.55 -0.03 -2.46
N LEU A 87 8.82 0.53 -1.50
CA LEU A 87 7.73 1.47 -1.80
C LEU A 87 8.23 2.74 -2.50
N SER A 88 9.41 3.23 -2.13
CA SER A 88 10.04 4.39 -2.79
C SER A 88 10.38 4.11 -4.25
N ALA A 89 10.84 2.89 -4.57
CA ALA A 89 11.05 2.47 -5.96
C ALA A 89 9.73 2.39 -6.75
N LEU A 90 8.66 1.87 -6.14
CA LEU A 90 7.33 1.81 -6.76
C LEU A 90 6.73 3.21 -6.98
N ARG A 91 7.03 4.16 -6.08
CA ARG A 91 6.74 5.58 -6.29
C ARG A 91 7.49 6.15 -7.49
N ALA A 92 8.79 5.85 -7.63
CA ALA A 92 9.58 6.29 -8.77
C ALA A 92 9.06 5.72 -10.11
N GLN A 93 8.43 4.54 -10.09
CA GLN A 93 7.76 3.94 -11.25
C GLN A 93 6.37 4.54 -11.54
N GLY A 94 5.86 5.46 -10.72
CA GLY A 94 4.57 6.10 -10.90
C GLY A 94 3.36 5.34 -10.36
N LEU A 95 3.56 4.14 -9.78
CA LEU A 95 2.49 3.32 -9.20
C LEU A 95 1.94 3.89 -7.88
N ILE A 96 2.72 4.77 -7.24
CA ILE A 96 2.34 5.48 -6.02
C ILE A 96 2.72 6.95 -6.19
N ARG A 97 1.84 7.88 -5.82
CA ARG A 97 2.18 9.32 -5.83
C ARG A 97 2.88 9.75 -4.54
N ASN A 98 2.30 9.39 -3.39
CA ASN A 98 2.79 9.79 -2.08
C ASN A 98 2.98 8.59 -1.14
N LEU A 99 3.94 8.70 -0.23
CA LEU A 99 4.22 7.70 0.79
C LEU A 99 4.11 8.32 2.18
N GLY A 100 3.67 7.53 3.15
CA GLY A 100 3.61 7.94 4.54
C GLY A 100 3.58 6.76 5.50
N VAL A 101 3.31 7.07 6.76
CA VAL A 101 3.25 6.09 7.85
C VAL A 101 1.99 6.30 8.68
N SER A 102 1.56 5.27 9.39
CA SER A 102 0.42 5.32 10.31
C SER A 102 0.79 4.57 11.59
N ASN A 103 0.49 5.15 12.75
CA ASN A 103 0.78 4.59 14.08
C ASN A 103 2.29 4.50 14.43
N PHE A 104 3.10 5.44 13.93
CA PHE A 104 4.53 5.57 14.28
C PHE A 104 4.69 6.70 15.31
N GLN A 105 5.69 6.57 16.20
CA GLN A 105 6.11 7.59 17.18
C GLN A 105 7.42 8.23 16.76
#